data_AF-A0A385T0I1-F1
#
_entry.id   AF-A0A385T0I1-F1
#
_cell.length_a   1.000
_cell.length_b   1.000
_cell.length_c   1.000
_cell.angle_alpha   90.00
_cell.angle_beta   90.00
_cell.angle_gamma   90.00
#
_symmetry.space_group_name_H-M   'P 1'
#
loop_
_entity.id
_entity.type
_entity.pdbx_description
1 polymer ?
#
loop_
_entity_poly.entity_id
_entity_poly.type
_entity_poly.pdbx_seq_one_letter_code
_entity_poly.pdbx_strand_id
1 'polypeptide(L)'
;ERQQYIIHGGKTPNNELSDKMYVMSVVCKNNKKVTFRCTEKDLVGDVPEARYGHSIDVVYSRGKSVGVVFGGRSYIPSAQRITEKWNSVADCLPHIFLVDFEFGCSTSYILPELQDGLSFHVSIARNDTIYILGGHSLANNIRPANLYRIRVDLPLGSPAVNCTVLPGGISVSSAILTQTSNDEFVIVGGYQLENQKRMVCNIISFEDNKIEIREMETPDWTPDIKHSKIWFGSNMGNGTIFLGIPGDNKQAVSETYYFYMLKCAEDDMNEDQKAFTNSQTSTEDPGDSTPFEDSEEFCFSAEANSFNGDDEFDTYNEDDEEDESVTGYWITCCSTCDVDINTWVPFY
;
A
#
# COMPACT_ATOMS: atom_id res chain seq x y z
N GLU A 1 -6.39 3.15 22.02
CA GLU A 1 -6.53 2.03 21.07
C GLU A 1 -5.16 1.70 20.48
N ARG A 2 -4.87 0.43 20.18
CA ARG A 2 -3.62 0.06 19.51
C ARG A 2 -3.79 0.34 18.02
N GLN A 3 -2.99 1.24 17.46
CA GLN A 3 -2.96 1.45 16.01
C GLN A 3 -2.46 0.17 15.33
N GLN A 4 -3.21 -0.32 14.36
CA GLN A 4 -2.91 -1.49 13.55
C GLN A 4 -3.06 -1.14 12.07
N TYR A 5 -2.29 -1.81 11.23
CA TYR A 5 -2.39 -1.73 9.78
C TYR A 5 -2.88 -3.06 9.23
N ILE A 6 -3.80 -2.98 8.26
CA ILE A 6 -4.27 -4.14 7.52
C ILE A 6 -3.58 -4.14 6.15
N ILE A 7 -2.99 -5.28 5.79
CA ILE A 7 -2.36 -5.48 4.49
C ILE A 7 -3.06 -6.68 3.84
N HIS A 8 -3.58 -6.51 2.64
CA HIS A 8 -4.23 -7.58 1.90
C HIS A 8 -3.71 -7.64 0.47
N GLY A 9 -3.45 -8.85 0.00
CA GLY A 9 -2.97 -9.15 -1.34
C GLY A 9 -1.63 -8.51 -1.71
N GLY A 10 -1.54 -7.97 -2.93
CA GLY A 10 -0.29 -7.45 -3.48
C GLY A 10 0.51 -8.48 -4.28
N LYS A 11 1.65 -8.05 -4.82
CA LYS A 11 2.58 -8.89 -5.59
C LYS A 11 3.76 -9.29 -4.73
N THR A 12 4.08 -10.58 -4.70
CA THR A 12 5.31 -11.10 -4.07
C THR A 12 6.53 -10.80 -4.96
N PRO A 13 7.77 -10.91 -4.44
CA PRO A 13 8.97 -10.77 -5.25
C PRO A 13 9.04 -11.71 -6.46
N ASN A 14 8.36 -12.86 -6.38
CA ASN A 14 8.27 -13.85 -7.47
C ASN A 14 7.13 -13.55 -8.46
N ASN A 15 6.53 -12.34 -8.40
CA ASN A 15 5.36 -11.94 -9.18
C ASN A 15 4.11 -12.78 -8.94
N GLU A 16 4.00 -13.51 -7.84
CA GLU A 16 2.76 -14.17 -7.44
C GLU A 16 1.82 -13.14 -6.80
N LEU A 17 0.51 -13.39 -6.88
CA LEU A 17 -0.47 -12.57 -6.18
C LEU A 17 -0.84 -13.27 -4.88
N SER A 18 -0.75 -12.53 -3.78
CA SER A 18 -1.26 -13.01 -2.50
C SER A 18 -2.77 -12.80 -2.41
N ASP A 19 -3.47 -13.75 -1.80
CA ASP A 19 -4.85 -13.62 -1.30
C ASP A 19 -4.90 -13.47 0.22
N LYS A 20 -3.74 -13.42 0.87
CA LYS A 20 -3.64 -13.39 2.33
C LYS A 20 -3.91 -12.00 2.89
N MET A 21 -4.43 -12.00 4.12
CA MET A 21 -4.60 -10.80 4.93
C MET A 21 -3.63 -10.85 6.11
N TYR A 22 -2.95 -9.74 6.35
CA TYR A 22 -2.03 -9.55 7.46
C TYR A 22 -2.46 -8.36 8.32
N VAL A 23 -2.40 -8.54 9.64
CA VAL A 23 -2.60 -7.48 10.62
C VAL A 23 -1.25 -7.15 11.25
N MET A 24 -0.75 -5.94 10.98
CA MET A 24 0.49 -5.44 11.53
C MET A 24 0.21 -4.52 12.72
N SER A 25 0.85 -4.77 13.86
CA SER A 25 0.63 -4.03 15.10
C SER A 25 1.93 -3.77 15.85
N VAL A 26 1.96 -2.68 16.61
CA VAL A 26 3.10 -2.38 17.50
C VAL A 26 2.94 -3.18 18.80
N VAL A 27 3.96 -3.96 19.16
CA VAL A 27 4.00 -4.75 20.40
C VAL A 27 4.65 -3.95 21.53
N CYS A 28 5.85 -3.41 21.26
CA CYS A 28 6.58 -2.58 22.22
C CYS A 28 7.46 -1.56 21.49
N LYS A 29 7.85 -0.53 22.23
CA LYS A 29 8.75 0.53 21.77
C LYS A 29 9.74 0.84 22.89
N ASN A 30 11.00 0.43 22.71
CA ASN A 30 12.07 0.60 23.69
C ASN A 30 13.22 1.36 23.02
N ASN A 31 13.70 2.46 23.60
CA ASN A 31 14.82 3.24 23.06
C ASN A 31 14.73 3.54 21.54
N LYS A 32 13.55 3.99 21.07
CA LYS A 32 13.21 4.20 19.64
C LYS A 32 13.20 2.96 18.74
N LYS A 33 13.66 1.79 19.21
CA LYS A 33 13.44 0.50 18.55
C LYS A 33 11.98 0.07 18.73
N VAL A 34 11.31 -0.23 17.61
CA VAL A 34 9.91 -0.66 17.59
C VAL A 34 9.86 -2.12 17.20
N THR A 35 9.19 -2.95 18.01
CA THR A 35 8.91 -4.34 17.66
C THR A 35 7.49 -4.44 17.14
N PHE A 36 7.35 -4.91 15.90
CA PHE A 36 6.06 -5.18 15.27
C PHE A 36 5.70 -6.64 15.41
N ARG A 37 4.39 -6.90 15.40
CA ARG A 37 3.81 -8.23 15.21
C ARG A 37 2.96 -8.18 13.95
N CYS A 38 3.29 -9.05 13.01
CA CYS A 38 2.47 -9.33 11.84
C CYS A 38 1.76 -10.67 12.09
N THR A 39 0.43 -10.67 12.09
CA THR A 39 -0.36 -11.90 12.18
C THR A 39 -1.10 -12.11 10.87
N GLU A 40 -0.89 -13.25 10.23
CA GLU A 40 -1.75 -13.70 9.14
C GLU A 40 -3.16 -13.97 9.68
N LYS A 41 -4.17 -13.52 8.95
CA LYS A 41 -5.58 -13.71 9.26
C LYS A 41 -6.20 -14.51 8.13
N ASP A 42 -6.69 -15.70 8.47
CA ASP A 42 -7.42 -16.52 7.52
C ASP A 42 -8.78 -15.89 7.19
N LEU A 43 -9.11 -15.88 5.91
CA LEU A 43 -10.39 -15.42 5.40
C LEU A 43 -11.26 -16.61 5.00
N VAL A 44 -12.54 -16.55 5.34
CA VAL A 44 -13.54 -17.58 5.01
C VAL A 44 -14.81 -16.96 4.41
N GLY A 45 -15.59 -17.74 3.67
CA GLY A 45 -16.79 -17.26 2.98
C GLY A 45 -16.49 -16.82 1.55
N ASP A 46 -17.00 -15.66 1.15
CA ASP A 46 -16.75 -15.10 -0.18
C ASP A 46 -15.38 -14.40 -0.23
N VAL A 47 -14.30 -15.18 -0.20
CA VAL A 47 -12.95 -14.63 -0.17
C VAL A 47 -12.62 -13.92 -1.49
N PRO A 48 -12.14 -12.67 -1.48
CA PRO A 48 -11.69 -12.01 -2.70
C PRO A 48 -10.50 -12.76 -3.31
N GLU A 49 -10.51 -12.96 -4.63
CA GLU A 49 -9.35 -13.53 -5.32
C GLU A 49 -8.07 -12.72 -5.10
N ALA A 50 -6.92 -13.38 -5.24
CA ALA A 50 -5.60 -12.77 -5.16
C ALA A 50 -5.45 -11.60 -6.13
N ARG A 51 -5.08 -10.42 -5.61
CA ARG A 51 -5.17 -9.17 -6.37
C ARG A 51 -4.20 -8.09 -5.89
N TYR A 52 -3.92 -7.12 -6.74
CA TYR A 52 -3.11 -5.95 -6.41
C TYR A 52 -3.72 -4.66 -6.99
N GLY A 53 -3.31 -3.50 -6.46
CA GLY A 53 -3.87 -2.21 -6.90
C GLY A 53 -5.35 -2.02 -6.55
N HIS A 54 -5.84 -2.74 -5.54
CA HIS A 54 -7.17 -2.57 -4.94
C HIS A 54 -7.07 -1.65 -3.71
N SER A 55 -8.21 -1.28 -3.14
CA SER A 55 -8.27 -0.61 -1.84
C SER A 55 -8.85 -1.50 -0.77
N ILE A 56 -8.41 -1.28 0.47
CA ILE A 56 -9.04 -1.79 1.69
C ILE A 56 -9.17 -0.66 2.69
N ASP A 57 -10.39 -0.41 3.15
CA ASP A 57 -10.72 0.64 4.10
C ASP A 57 -11.53 0.08 5.27
N VAL A 58 -11.43 0.70 6.44
CA VAL A 58 -12.22 0.33 7.61
C VAL A 58 -13.32 1.34 7.82
N VAL A 59 -14.57 0.86 7.90
CA VAL A 59 -15.73 1.69 8.22
C VAL A 59 -16.29 1.32 9.59
N TYR A 60 -16.90 2.30 10.23
CA TYR A 60 -17.51 2.20 11.56
C TYR A 60 -18.99 2.54 11.46
N SER A 61 -19.84 1.59 11.83
CA SER A 61 -21.29 1.74 11.78
C SER A 61 -21.92 1.13 13.02
N ARG A 62 -22.74 1.92 13.74
CA ARG A 62 -23.45 1.51 14.97
C ARG A 62 -22.55 0.87 16.04
N GLY A 63 -21.30 1.36 16.16
CA GLY A 63 -20.32 0.85 17.12
C GLY A 63 -19.62 -0.44 16.71
N LYS A 64 -19.87 -0.95 15.49
CA LYS A 64 -19.15 -2.07 14.88
C LYS A 64 -18.21 -1.55 13.80
N SER A 65 -17.12 -2.28 13.53
CA SER A 65 -16.23 -2.02 12.40
C SER A 65 -16.22 -3.18 11.41
N VAL A 66 -15.97 -2.87 10.14
CA VAL A 66 -15.80 -3.87 9.08
C VAL A 66 -14.81 -3.35 8.06
N GLY A 67 -14.00 -4.25 7.49
CA GLY A 67 -13.16 -3.97 6.34
C GLY A 67 -13.98 -3.97 5.06
N VAL A 68 -13.66 -3.08 4.14
CA VAL A 68 -14.29 -3.02 2.81
C VAL A 68 -13.20 -3.10 1.77
N VAL A 69 -13.23 -4.16 0.96
CA VAL A 69 -12.26 -4.39 -0.12
C VAL A 69 -12.94 -4.13 -1.45
N PHE A 70 -12.29 -3.35 -2.32
CA PHE A 70 -12.82 -3.02 -3.64
C PHE A 70 -11.76 -2.96 -4.74
N GLY A 71 -12.11 -3.52 -5.89
CA GLY A 71 -11.36 -3.38 -7.14
C GLY A 71 -10.07 -4.18 -7.19
N GLY A 72 -9.11 -3.67 -7.97
CA GLY A 72 -7.80 -4.26 -8.21
C GLY A 72 -7.71 -5.04 -9.51
N ARG A 73 -6.54 -5.64 -9.70
CA ARG A 73 -6.20 -6.51 -10.81
C ARG A 73 -5.74 -7.86 -10.33
N SER A 74 -6.09 -8.87 -11.10
CA SER A 74 -5.63 -10.25 -10.95
C SER A 74 -5.01 -10.74 -12.25
N TYR A 75 -4.27 -11.84 -12.18
CA TYR A 75 -3.88 -12.55 -13.40
C TYR A 75 -5.12 -13.13 -14.07
N ILE A 76 -5.06 -13.28 -15.40
CA ILE A 76 -6.10 -13.99 -16.14
C ILE A 76 -6.32 -15.37 -15.50
N PRO A 77 -7.57 -15.82 -15.31
CA PRO A 77 -7.88 -17.10 -14.66
C PRO A 77 -7.11 -18.27 -15.27
N SER A 78 -6.72 -19.24 -14.44
CA SER A 78 -5.85 -20.36 -14.85
C SER A 78 -6.36 -21.12 -16.08
N ALA A 79 -7.68 -21.23 -16.26
CA ALA A 79 -8.28 -21.88 -17.44
C ALA A 79 -8.04 -21.15 -18.78
N GLN A 80 -7.70 -19.85 -18.73
CA GLN A 80 -7.43 -19.00 -19.89
C GLN A 80 -5.97 -18.52 -19.96
N ARG A 81 -5.16 -18.87 -18.95
CA ARG A 81 -3.76 -18.43 -18.84
C ARG A 81 -2.86 -19.33 -19.67
N ILE A 82 -2.11 -18.72 -20.59
CA ILE A 82 -1.11 -19.38 -21.42
C ILE A 82 0.27 -18.79 -21.16
N THR A 83 1.33 -19.55 -21.45
CA THR A 83 2.72 -19.14 -21.20
C THR A 83 3.10 -17.86 -21.94
N GLU A 84 2.63 -17.66 -23.17
CA GLU A 84 2.87 -16.44 -23.96
C GLU A 84 2.26 -15.18 -23.32
N LYS A 85 1.20 -15.34 -22.53
CA LYS A 85 0.48 -14.26 -21.85
C LYS A 85 0.52 -14.43 -20.34
N TRP A 86 1.55 -15.09 -19.81
CA TRP A 86 1.62 -15.48 -18.41
C TRP A 86 1.41 -14.30 -17.45
N ASN A 87 1.99 -13.14 -17.77
CA ASN A 87 1.91 -11.95 -16.93
C ASN A 87 0.74 -11.02 -17.28
N SER A 88 -0.18 -11.46 -18.15
CA SER A 88 -1.36 -10.66 -18.50
C SER A 88 -2.34 -10.62 -17.34
N VAL A 89 -2.88 -9.43 -17.11
CA VAL A 89 -3.80 -9.14 -16.00
C VAL A 89 -5.14 -8.64 -16.54
N ALA A 90 -6.19 -8.81 -15.75
CA ALA A 90 -7.50 -8.20 -15.93
C ALA A 90 -7.87 -7.43 -14.66
N ASP A 91 -8.76 -6.43 -14.77
CA ASP A 91 -9.37 -5.90 -13.55
C ASP A 91 -10.29 -6.96 -12.95
N CYS A 92 -10.28 -7.06 -11.61
CA CYS A 92 -11.21 -7.92 -10.88
C CYS A 92 -12.66 -7.46 -11.12
N LEU A 93 -13.61 -8.38 -10.93
CA LEU A 93 -15.03 -8.02 -10.92
C LEU A 93 -15.30 -6.91 -9.87
N PRO A 94 -16.16 -5.93 -10.17
CA PRO A 94 -16.40 -4.76 -9.33
C PRO A 94 -17.31 -5.08 -8.13
N HIS A 95 -17.02 -6.16 -7.42
CA HIS A 95 -17.70 -6.56 -6.20
C HIS A 95 -17.11 -5.82 -5.00
N ILE A 96 -17.96 -5.52 -4.03
CA ILE A 96 -17.56 -5.05 -2.71
C ILE A 96 -17.50 -6.25 -1.77
N PHE A 97 -16.39 -6.43 -1.08
CA PHE A 97 -16.26 -7.45 -0.04
C PHE A 97 -16.27 -6.78 1.31
N LEU A 98 -17.19 -7.21 2.19
CA LEU A 98 -17.15 -6.86 3.60
C LEU A 98 -16.39 -7.95 4.35
N VAL A 99 -15.35 -7.56 5.07
CA VAL A 99 -14.48 -8.47 5.82
C VAL A 99 -14.56 -8.14 7.30
N ASP A 100 -15.04 -9.10 8.09
CA ASP A 100 -14.99 -9.05 9.55
C ASP A 100 -13.59 -9.46 10.03
N PHE A 101 -12.86 -8.56 10.69
CA PHE A 101 -11.50 -8.84 11.16
C PHE A 101 -11.45 -9.70 12.43
N GLU A 102 -12.53 -9.78 13.19
CA GLU A 102 -12.62 -10.61 14.40
C GLU A 102 -12.69 -12.08 14.01
N PHE A 103 -13.57 -12.41 13.07
CA PHE A 103 -13.81 -13.80 12.66
C PHE A 103 -13.19 -14.19 11.31
N GLY A 104 -12.71 -13.23 10.52
CA GLY A 104 -12.20 -13.48 9.16
C GLY A 104 -13.30 -13.75 8.13
N CYS A 105 -14.57 -13.49 8.46
CA CYS A 105 -15.69 -13.76 7.56
C CYS A 105 -15.78 -12.70 6.47
N SER A 106 -15.75 -13.13 5.20
CA SER A 106 -15.92 -12.30 4.02
C SER A 106 -17.29 -12.54 3.38
N THR A 107 -17.96 -11.47 2.97
CA THR A 107 -19.22 -11.52 2.21
C THR A 107 -19.16 -10.57 1.03
N SER A 108 -19.54 -11.03 -0.15
CA SER A 108 -19.51 -10.24 -1.38
C SER A 108 -20.85 -9.57 -1.68
N TYR A 109 -20.79 -8.37 -2.25
CA TYR A 109 -21.94 -7.55 -2.64
C TYR A 109 -21.74 -7.04 -4.07
N ILE A 110 -22.76 -7.25 -4.90
CA ILE A 110 -22.82 -6.75 -6.26
C ILE A 110 -23.69 -5.49 -6.26
N LEU A 111 -23.14 -4.36 -6.68
CA LEU A 111 -23.84 -3.08 -6.69
C LEU A 111 -24.05 -2.60 -8.13
N PRO A 112 -25.28 -2.25 -8.52
CA PRO A 112 -25.61 -1.90 -9.90
C PRO A 112 -24.93 -0.61 -10.38
N GLU A 113 -24.45 0.25 -9.48
CA GLU A 113 -23.71 1.46 -9.83
C GLU A 113 -22.27 1.14 -10.29
N LEU A 114 -21.73 -0.02 -9.92
CA LEU A 114 -20.35 -0.44 -10.19
C LEU A 114 -20.35 -1.48 -11.32
N GLN A 115 -20.20 -1.01 -12.56
CA GLN A 115 -20.28 -1.85 -13.76
C GLN A 115 -18.92 -2.32 -14.28
N ASP A 116 -17.92 -1.44 -14.22
CA ASP A 116 -16.58 -1.72 -14.72
C ASP A 116 -15.61 -2.02 -13.59
N GLY A 117 -14.69 -2.96 -13.85
CA GLY A 117 -13.53 -3.20 -12.98
C GLY A 117 -12.66 -1.94 -12.89
N LEU A 118 -12.13 -1.69 -11.69
CA LEU A 118 -11.37 -0.49 -11.37
C LEU A 118 -10.14 -0.84 -10.52
N SER A 119 -8.99 -0.28 -10.86
CA SER A 119 -7.75 -0.45 -10.12
C SER A 119 -6.99 0.88 -9.97
N PHE A 120 -6.13 0.94 -8.96
CA PHE A 120 -5.33 2.13 -8.62
C PHE A 120 -6.17 3.39 -8.41
N HIS A 121 -7.39 3.24 -7.90
CA HIS A 121 -8.23 4.33 -7.43
C HIS A 121 -7.77 4.82 -6.06
N VAL A 122 -8.22 6.03 -5.71
CA VAL A 122 -8.08 6.55 -4.35
C VAL A 122 -9.33 6.15 -3.57
N SER A 123 -9.16 5.74 -2.32
CA SER A 123 -10.25 5.47 -1.40
C SER A 123 -10.11 6.30 -0.13
N ILE A 124 -11.25 6.80 0.37
CA ILE A 124 -11.32 7.62 1.58
C ILE A 124 -12.43 7.06 2.47
N ALA A 125 -12.07 6.48 3.61
CA ALA A 125 -13.01 6.06 4.62
C ALA A 125 -13.35 7.21 5.58
N ARG A 126 -14.65 7.44 5.81
CA ARG A 126 -15.14 8.35 6.85
C ARG A 126 -16.39 7.75 7.49
N ASN A 127 -16.30 7.44 8.78
CA ASN A 127 -17.37 6.83 9.55
C ASN A 127 -17.90 5.55 8.88
N ASP A 128 -19.17 5.52 8.47
CA ASP A 128 -19.88 4.40 7.85
C ASP A 128 -19.78 4.40 6.31
N THR A 129 -18.96 5.29 5.74
CA THR A 129 -18.96 5.60 4.30
C THR A 129 -17.56 5.58 3.71
N ILE A 130 -17.42 5.04 2.51
CA ILE A 130 -16.19 5.10 1.69
C ILE A 130 -16.46 5.89 0.42
N TYR A 131 -15.53 6.74 0.06
CA TYR A 131 -15.50 7.46 -1.21
C TYR A 131 -14.43 6.85 -2.10
N ILE A 132 -14.81 6.37 -3.28
CA ILE A 132 -13.88 5.86 -4.29
C ILE A 132 -13.79 6.90 -5.41
N LEU A 133 -12.56 7.32 -5.72
CA LEU A 133 -12.28 8.41 -6.64
C LEU A 133 -11.27 7.98 -7.70
N GLY A 134 -11.58 8.30 -8.95
CA GLY A 134 -10.69 8.06 -10.08
C GLY A 134 -10.49 6.57 -10.36
N GLY A 135 -9.24 6.15 -10.48
CA GLY A 135 -8.83 4.80 -10.86
C GLY A 135 -8.62 4.63 -12.36
N HIS A 136 -8.29 3.41 -12.74
CA HIS A 136 -8.07 3.01 -14.12
C HIS A 136 -8.83 1.71 -14.39
N SER A 137 -9.62 1.70 -15.46
CA SER A 137 -10.24 0.50 -15.99
C SER A 137 -9.43 0.02 -17.20
N LEU A 138 -8.79 -1.13 -17.05
CA LEU A 138 -8.01 -1.82 -18.07
C LEU A 138 -8.86 -2.31 -19.23
N ALA A 139 -10.09 -2.76 -18.97
CA ALA A 139 -10.98 -3.29 -20.01
C ALA A 139 -11.25 -2.25 -21.11
N ASN A 140 -11.46 -1.00 -20.70
CA ASN A 140 -11.71 0.12 -21.59
C ASN A 140 -10.46 0.99 -21.82
N ASN A 141 -9.39 0.78 -21.06
CA ASN A 141 -8.17 1.59 -21.00
C ASN A 141 -8.45 3.08 -20.73
N ILE A 142 -9.36 3.35 -19.78
CA ILE A 142 -9.84 4.70 -19.43
C ILE A 142 -9.62 4.96 -17.95
N ARG A 143 -9.32 6.21 -17.61
CA ARG A 143 -9.34 6.73 -16.24
C ARG A 143 -10.65 7.50 -16.06
N PRO A 144 -11.70 6.90 -15.50
CA PRO A 144 -12.99 7.58 -15.38
C PRO A 144 -12.90 8.69 -14.33
N ALA A 145 -13.59 9.81 -14.55
CA ALA A 145 -13.75 10.87 -13.56
C ALA A 145 -14.89 10.55 -12.58
N ASN A 146 -14.96 9.31 -12.11
CA ASN A 146 -16.05 8.83 -11.26
C ASN A 146 -15.74 9.13 -9.79
N LEU A 147 -16.80 9.42 -9.04
CA LEU A 147 -16.79 9.52 -7.59
C LEU A 147 -17.95 8.67 -7.06
N TYR A 148 -17.62 7.54 -6.45
CA TYR A 148 -18.60 6.66 -5.83
C TYR A 148 -18.61 6.90 -4.33
N ARG A 149 -19.81 6.99 -3.75
CA ARG A 149 -20.01 6.97 -2.30
C ARG A 149 -20.70 5.67 -1.92
N ILE A 150 -19.98 4.84 -1.19
CA ILE A 150 -20.43 3.53 -0.72
C ILE A 150 -20.70 3.64 0.77
N ARG A 151 -21.94 3.43 1.18
CA ARG A 151 -22.36 3.47 2.58
C ARG A 151 -22.63 2.05 3.09
N VAL A 152 -22.12 1.75 4.28
CA VAL A 152 -22.24 0.44 4.93
C VAL A 152 -22.99 0.60 6.25
N ASP A 153 -24.16 -0.03 6.36
CA ASP A 153 -24.91 -0.13 7.62
C ASP A 153 -24.76 -1.53 8.22
N LEU A 154 -24.45 -1.59 9.53
CA LEU A 154 -24.22 -2.84 10.27
C LEU A 154 -25.28 -3.03 11.37
N PRO A 155 -26.52 -3.41 11.02
CA PRO A 155 -27.56 -3.73 12.01
C PRO A 155 -27.22 -5.02 12.79
N LEU A 156 -28.14 -5.48 13.64
CA LEU A 156 -28.01 -6.79 14.29
C LEU A 156 -28.20 -7.97 13.31
N GLY A 157 -28.87 -7.73 12.18
CA GLY A 157 -29.03 -8.70 11.10
C GLY A 157 -27.93 -8.58 10.04
N SER A 158 -28.29 -8.84 8.78
CA SER A 158 -27.37 -8.75 7.65
C SER A 158 -26.92 -7.31 7.38
N PRO A 159 -25.64 -7.09 7.05
CA PRO A 159 -25.15 -5.79 6.58
C PRO A 159 -25.92 -5.30 5.36
N ALA A 160 -26.03 -3.98 5.23
CA ALA A 160 -26.56 -3.33 4.03
C ALA A 160 -25.48 -2.44 3.41
N VAL A 161 -25.25 -2.62 2.12
CA VAL A 161 -24.29 -1.83 1.34
C VAL A 161 -25.04 -1.10 0.24
N ASN A 162 -24.82 0.21 0.12
CA ASN A 162 -25.46 1.04 -0.89
C ASN A 162 -24.41 1.91 -1.58
N CYS A 163 -24.44 1.98 -2.91
CA CYS A 163 -23.56 2.86 -3.70
C CYS A 163 -24.38 3.99 -4.30
N THR A 164 -23.81 5.19 -4.30
CA THR A 164 -24.36 6.36 -4.99
C THR A 164 -23.26 7.01 -5.81
N VAL A 165 -23.53 7.28 -7.09
CA VAL A 165 -22.60 8.00 -7.95
C VAL A 165 -22.78 9.51 -7.70
N LEU A 166 -21.70 10.18 -7.32
CA LEU A 166 -21.66 11.62 -7.10
C LEU A 166 -21.01 12.34 -8.30
N PRO A 167 -21.45 13.56 -8.65
CA PRO A 167 -20.76 14.38 -9.63
C PRO A 167 -19.45 14.93 -9.06
N GLY A 168 -18.59 15.47 -9.93
CA GLY A 168 -17.37 16.19 -9.50
C GLY A 168 -16.17 15.29 -9.20
N GLY A 169 -16.19 14.03 -9.65
CA GLY A 169 -15.00 13.17 -9.60
C GLY A 169 -13.86 13.69 -10.49
N ILE A 170 -12.64 13.20 -10.25
CA ILE A 170 -11.45 13.57 -11.01
C ILE A 170 -10.89 12.34 -11.74
N SER A 171 -10.46 12.55 -12.98
CA SER A 171 -9.80 11.51 -13.79
C SER A 171 -8.33 11.40 -13.37
N VAL A 172 -8.02 10.43 -12.50
CA VAL A 172 -6.66 10.15 -12.03
C VAL A 172 -6.51 8.68 -11.65
N SER A 173 -5.35 8.08 -11.89
CA SER A 173 -4.98 6.78 -11.33
C SER A 173 -3.66 6.86 -10.57
N SER A 174 -3.48 5.97 -9.58
CA SER A 174 -2.25 5.88 -8.77
C SER A 174 -1.88 7.19 -8.06
N ALA A 175 -2.90 7.97 -7.71
CA ALA A 175 -2.75 9.17 -6.91
C ALA A 175 -2.41 8.82 -5.46
N ILE A 176 -1.70 9.72 -4.77
CA ILE A 176 -1.34 9.57 -3.37
C ILE A 176 -2.29 10.44 -2.55
N LEU A 177 -2.92 9.85 -1.54
CA LEU A 177 -3.81 10.52 -0.60
C LEU A 177 -3.09 10.74 0.73
N THR A 178 -3.10 11.96 1.25
CA THR A 178 -2.67 12.27 2.61
C THR A 178 -3.75 13.04 3.36
N GLN A 179 -3.86 12.81 4.66
CA GLN A 179 -4.79 13.54 5.52
C GLN A 179 -4.05 14.75 6.11
N THR A 180 -4.59 15.95 5.90
CA THR A 180 -4.03 17.21 6.42
C THR A 180 -4.75 17.67 7.67
N SER A 181 -6.05 17.43 7.78
CA SER A 181 -6.86 17.68 8.98
C SER A 181 -7.92 16.60 9.15
N ASN A 182 -8.70 16.63 10.23
CA ASN A 182 -9.70 15.58 10.50
C ASN A 182 -10.69 15.37 9.34
N ASP A 183 -11.08 16.45 8.67
CA ASP A 183 -12.08 16.45 7.60
C ASP A 183 -11.52 16.94 6.25
N GLU A 184 -10.20 17.02 6.13
CA GLU A 184 -9.53 17.42 4.89
C GLU A 184 -8.41 16.48 4.50
N PHE A 185 -8.38 16.17 3.21
CA PHE A 185 -7.39 15.33 2.58
C PHE A 185 -6.81 16.04 1.36
N VAL A 186 -5.58 15.70 1.01
CA VAL A 186 -4.93 16.18 -0.19
C VAL A 186 -4.59 14.99 -1.08
N ILE A 187 -4.96 15.13 -2.35
CA ILE A 187 -4.58 14.23 -3.43
C ILE A 187 -3.45 14.86 -4.22
N VAL A 188 -2.35 14.13 -4.33
CA VAL A 188 -1.17 14.55 -5.09
C VAL A 188 -0.81 13.49 -6.11
N GLY A 189 -0.44 13.98 -7.28
CA GLY A 189 0.18 13.19 -8.32
C GLY A 189 -0.74 12.16 -8.97
N GLY A 190 -0.16 11.02 -9.36
CA GLY A 190 -0.83 10.03 -10.19
C GLY A 190 -0.77 10.37 -11.69
N TYR A 191 -1.66 9.75 -12.47
CA TYR A 191 -1.64 9.81 -13.93
C TYR A 191 -3.01 10.21 -14.45
N GLN A 192 -3.06 11.17 -15.37
CA GLN A 192 -4.28 11.59 -16.05
C GLN A 192 -4.49 10.79 -17.33
N LEU A 193 -3.40 10.49 -18.04
CA LEU A 193 -3.34 9.62 -19.22
C LEU A 193 -2.09 8.74 -19.11
N GLU A 194 -1.96 7.75 -20.00
CA GLU A 194 -0.86 6.78 -19.95
C GLU A 194 0.53 7.42 -20.07
N ASN A 195 0.63 8.50 -20.85
CA ASN A 195 1.85 9.25 -21.08
C ASN A 195 1.84 10.62 -20.38
N GLN A 196 0.87 10.89 -19.51
CA GLN A 196 0.72 12.19 -18.86
C GLN A 196 0.47 12.04 -17.35
N LYS A 197 1.49 12.42 -16.57
CA LYS A 197 1.37 12.57 -15.11
C LYS A 197 0.40 13.70 -14.77
N ARG A 198 -0.32 13.56 -13.66
CA ARG A 198 -1.19 14.62 -13.13
C ARG A 198 -0.38 15.58 -12.24
N MET A 199 -0.02 16.74 -12.77
CA MET A 199 0.79 17.73 -12.04
C MET A 199 -0.03 18.57 -11.03
N VAL A 200 -1.35 18.56 -11.16
CA VAL A 200 -2.30 19.31 -10.33
C VAL A 200 -2.59 18.53 -9.04
N CYS A 201 -2.62 19.24 -7.91
CA CYS A 201 -3.05 18.70 -6.62
C CYS A 201 -4.49 19.12 -6.31
N ASN A 202 -5.20 18.30 -5.53
CA ASN A 202 -6.56 18.59 -5.11
C ASN A 202 -6.69 18.48 -3.60
N ILE A 203 -7.46 19.40 -3.00
CA ILE A 203 -7.92 19.29 -1.63
C ILE A 203 -9.34 18.73 -1.65
N ILE A 204 -9.61 17.80 -0.75
CA ILE A 204 -10.91 17.20 -0.52
C ILE A 204 -11.32 17.63 0.88
N SER A 205 -12.39 18.42 0.97
CA SER A 205 -12.98 18.84 2.24
C SER A 205 -14.35 18.20 2.41
N PHE A 206 -14.69 17.86 3.65
CA PHE A 206 -16.01 17.35 3.96
C PHE A 206 -16.84 18.33 4.79
N GLU A 207 -17.73 19.06 4.13
CA GLU A 207 -18.63 20.05 4.74
C GLU A 207 -20.09 19.56 4.69
N ASP A 208 -20.83 19.66 5.79
CA ASP A 208 -22.27 19.30 5.85
C ASP A 208 -22.63 17.91 5.28
N ASN A 209 -21.80 16.89 5.53
CA ASN A 209 -21.92 15.52 4.96
C ASN A 209 -21.80 15.46 3.43
N LYS A 210 -21.29 16.51 2.79
CA LYS A 210 -20.94 16.53 1.37
C LYS A 210 -19.42 16.47 1.23
N ILE A 211 -19.00 15.92 0.10
CA ILE A 211 -17.61 15.90 -0.32
C ILE A 211 -17.42 17.02 -1.33
N GLU A 212 -16.43 17.88 -1.10
CA GLU A 212 -16.04 18.94 -2.04
C GLU A 212 -14.61 18.70 -2.48
N ILE A 213 -14.39 18.74 -3.79
CA ILE A 213 -13.07 18.56 -4.40
C ILE A 213 -12.68 19.87 -5.06
N ARG A 214 -11.60 20.49 -4.57
CA ARG A 214 -11.08 21.76 -5.08
C ARG A 214 -9.65 21.58 -5.57
N GLU A 215 -9.30 22.32 -6.60
CA GLU A 215 -7.92 22.39 -7.08
C GLU A 215 -7.09 23.26 -6.12
N MET A 216 -5.89 22.79 -5.79
CA MET A 216 -4.92 23.54 -4.98
C MET A 216 -3.94 24.27 -5.89
N GLU A 217 -3.24 25.25 -5.32
CA GLU A 217 -2.05 25.79 -5.97
C GLU A 217 -1.06 24.65 -6.27
N THR A 218 -0.60 24.61 -7.52
CA THR A 218 0.30 23.55 -7.97
C THR A 218 1.65 23.74 -7.29
N PRO A 219 2.21 22.70 -6.63
CA PRO A 219 3.55 22.78 -6.06
C PRO A 219 4.58 23.18 -7.11
N ASP A 220 5.63 23.89 -6.70
CA ASP A 220 6.72 24.22 -7.62
C ASP A 220 7.58 22.98 -7.91
N TRP A 221 7.10 22.17 -8.85
CA TRP A 221 7.75 20.93 -9.23
C TRP A 221 9.12 21.22 -9.84
N THR A 222 10.14 20.50 -9.40
CA THR A 222 11.47 20.59 -9.99
C THR A 222 11.44 20.20 -11.48
N PRO A 223 12.40 20.66 -12.29
CA PRO A 223 12.52 20.23 -13.68
C PRO A 223 12.58 18.70 -13.80
N ASP A 224 13.25 17.99 -12.89
CA ASP A 224 13.38 16.53 -12.95
C ASP A 224 12.02 15.84 -12.77
N ILE A 225 11.19 16.30 -11.83
CA ILE A 225 9.82 15.79 -11.65
C ILE A 225 8.97 16.11 -12.88
N LYS A 226 9.08 17.33 -13.43
CA LYS A 226 8.34 17.76 -14.62
C LYS A 226 8.67 16.87 -15.83
N HIS A 227 9.96 16.60 -16.08
CA HIS A 227 10.42 15.83 -17.23
C HIS A 227 10.38 14.31 -17.05
N SER A 228 10.35 13.80 -15.81
CA SER A 228 10.26 12.35 -15.57
C SER A 228 8.98 11.78 -16.18
N LYS A 229 9.08 10.62 -16.84
CA LYS A 229 7.90 9.95 -17.40
C LYS A 229 7.00 9.36 -16.31
N ILE A 230 7.60 8.88 -15.23
CA ILE A 230 6.90 8.18 -14.14
C ILE A 230 7.26 8.78 -12.78
N TRP A 231 6.36 8.61 -11.84
CA TRP A 231 6.60 8.83 -10.43
C TRP A 231 5.86 7.77 -9.61
N PHE A 232 6.28 7.59 -8.39
CA PHE A 232 5.61 6.74 -7.42
C PHE A 232 5.83 7.34 -6.04
N GLY A 233 5.09 6.86 -5.05
CA GLY A 233 5.21 7.40 -3.73
C GLY A 233 4.16 6.86 -2.79
N SER A 234 4.20 7.34 -1.57
CA SER A 234 3.24 6.98 -0.53
C SER A 234 3.06 8.13 0.45
N ASN A 235 1.98 8.05 1.20
CA ASN A 235 1.71 8.92 2.33
C ASN A 235 2.61 8.55 3.51
N MET A 236 3.32 9.54 4.08
CA MET A 236 4.10 9.37 5.32
C MET A 236 3.27 9.62 6.58
N GLY A 237 2.01 10.02 6.43
CA GLY A 237 1.15 10.55 7.48
C GLY A 237 1.33 12.05 7.65
N ASN A 238 0.51 12.65 8.52
CA ASN A 238 0.61 14.06 8.94
C ASN A 238 0.77 15.05 7.76
N GLY A 239 -0.07 14.91 6.72
CA GLY A 239 -0.03 15.79 5.55
C GLY A 239 1.26 15.72 4.72
N THR A 240 2.12 14.71 4.90
CA THR A 240 3.41 14.60 4.21
C THR A 240 3.43 13.43 3.23
N ILE A 241 3.99 13.67 2.04
CA ILE A 241 4.08 12.69 0.95
C ILE A 241 5.54 12.45 0.61
N PHE A 242 5.89 11.18 0.46
CA PHE A 242 7.17 10.74 -0.10
C PHE A 242 6.99 10.39 -1.57
N LEU A 243 7.79 11.01 -2.44
CA LEU A 243 7.71 10.86 -3.89
C LEU A 243 9.07 10.40 -4.44
N GLY A 244 9.07 9.47 -5.38
CA GLY A 244 10.24 8.99 -6.11
C GLY A 244 10.07 9.14 -7.62
N ILE A 245 11.16 9.45 -8.31
CA ILE A 245 11.28 9.41 -9.78
C ILE A 245 12.53 8.60 -10.16
N PRO A 246 12.53 7.89 -11.30
CA PRO A 246 13.74 7.23 -11.80
C PRO A 246 14.80 8.26 -12.20
N GLY A 247 16.07 7.94 -11.97
CA GLY A 247 17.20 8.72 -12.47
C GLY A 247 17.34 8.62 -14.00
N ASP A 248 17.95 9.63 -14.63
CA ASP A 248 18.29 9.58 -16.06
C ASP A 248 19.58 8.78 -16.26
N ASN A 249 19.46 7.56 -16.81
CA ASN A 249 20.56 6.61 -17.06
C ASN A 249 21.61 7.08 -18.08
N LYS A 250 21.57 8.33 -18.54
CA LYS A 250 22.53 8.88 -19.51
C LYS A 250 23.92 9.16 -18.93
N GLN A 251 24.07 9.18 -17.62
CA GLN A 251 25.36 9.39 -16.96
C GLN A 251 25.74 8.17 -16.13
N ALA A 252 27.01 7.75 -16.21
CA ALA A 252 27.52 6.52 -15.60
C ALA A 252 27.48 6.48 -14.04
N VAL A 253 27.03 7.57 -13.39
CA VAL A 253 27.00 7.74 -11.93
C VAL A 253 25.60 8.22 -11.46
N SER A 254 24.55 8.02 -12.25
CA SER A 254 23.19 8.41 -11.82
C SER A 254 22.66 7.47 -10.75
N GLU A 255 22.15 8.03 -9.65
CA GLU A 255 21.32 7.31 -8.68
C GLU A 255 20.13 6.65 -9.39
N THR A 256 19.70 5.47 -8.92
CA THR A 256 18.59 4.74 -9.55
C THR A 256 17.27 5.52 -9.41
N TYR A 257 17.07 6.18 -8.26
CA TYR A 257 15.89 6.99 -7.97
C TYR A 257 16.28 8.28 -7.25
N TYR A 258 15.57 9.37 -7.57
CA TYR A 258 15.59 10.61 -6.80
C TYR A 258 14.32 10.71 -5.98
N PHE A 259 14.46 11.11 -4.71
CA PHE A 259 13.35 11.18 -3.77
C PHE A 259 13.09 12.62 -3.31
N TYR A 260 11.81 12.91 -3.12
CA TYR A 260 11.30 14.21 -2.73
C TYR A 260 10.27 14.03 -1.61
N MET A 261 10.18 15.03 -0.74
CA MET A 261 9.17 15.11 0.30
C MET A 261 8.31 16.34 0.05
N LEU A 262 7.01 16.14 -0.08
CA LEU A 262 6.03 17.21 -0.23
C LEU A 262 5.22 17.33 1.06
N LYS A 263 5.28 18.48 1.72
CA LYS A 263 4.43 18.82 2.86
C LYS A 263 3.20 19.60 2.37
N CYS A 264 2.01 19.10 2.71
CA CYS A 264 0.73 19.67 2.27
C CYS A 264 0.00 20.45 3.39
N ALA A 265 0.40 20.27 4.64
CA ALA A 265 -0.07 21.07 5.77
C ALA A 265 1.00 22.09 6.16
N GLU A 266 0.58 23.32 6.47
CA GLU A 266 1.47 24.27 7.13
C GLU A 266 1.70 23.80 8.56
N ASP A 267 2.97 23.64 8.96
CA ASP A 267 3.31 23.45 10.36
C ASP A 267 2.87 24.74 11.08
N ASP A 268 1.96 24.64 12.06
CA ASP A 268 1.53 25.71 12.98
C ASP A 268 2.69 26.08 13.93
N MET A 269 3.83 26.43 13.34
CA MET A 269 5.08 26.74 14.01
C MET A 269 5.16 28.25 14.15
N ASN A 270 5.20 28.70 15.41
CA ASN A 270 5.74 29.98 15.80
C ASN A 270 6.96 30.34 14.93
N GLU A 271 7.06 31.61 14.52
CA GLU A 271 8.08 32.17 13.63
C GLU A 271 9.56 31.89 13.99
N ASP A 272 9.84 31.23 15.11
CA ASP A 272 11.19 30.97 15.63
C ASP A 272 11.89 29.73 15.00
N GLN A 273 11.28 29.02 14.05
CA GLN A 273 11.93 27.91 13.31
C GLN A 273 12.17 28.21 11.82
N LYS A 274 12.06 29.47 11.39
CA LYS A 274 12.42 29.89 10.02
C LYS A 274 13.94 29.85 9.71
N ALA A 275 14.78 29.41 10.63
CA ALA A 275 16.23 29.32 10.44
C ALA A 275 16.71 27.88 10.20
N PHE A 276 16.38 27.33 9.02
CA PHE A 276 17.21 26.29 8.40
C PHE A 276 17.44 26.60 6.91
N THR A 277 17.87 27.84 6.65
CA THR A 277 18.72 28.12 5.49
C THR A 277 20.14 27.68 5.83
N ASN A 278 20.65 26.66 5.15
CA ASN A 278 22.10 26.47 5.04
C ASN A 278 22.47 26.11 3.59
N SER A 279 22.36 27.11 2.73
CA SER A 279 23.28 27.27 1.61
C SER A 279 24.56 27.91 2.17
N GLN A 280 25.63 27.13 2.32
CA GLN A 280 26.98 27.68 2.41
C GLN A 280 27.85 27.11 1.29
N THR A 281 28.26 28.00 0.41
CA THR A 281 29.44 27.89 -0.43
C THR A 281 30.67 27.91 0.46
N SER A 282 31.54 26.91 0.37
CA SER A 282 32.90 26.99 0.92
C SER A 282 33.91 26.38 -0.05
N THR A 283 34.77 27.26 -0.55
CA THR A 283 36.08 26.95 -1.14
C THR A 283 37.06 26.46 -0.07
N GLU A 284 37.98 25.59 -0.50
CA GLU A 284 39.22 25.10 0.16
C GLU A 284 39.18 23.72 0.86
N ASP A 285 40.32 23.02 0.71
CA ASP A 285 40.60 21.57 0.59
C ASP A 285 40.67 20.81 1.94
N PRO A 286 40.62 19.45 1.95
CA PRO A 286 40.19 18.62 3.07
C PRO A 286 41.33 18.20 3.99
N GLY A 287 40.98 17.88 5.24
CA GLY A 287 41.90 17.30 6.20
C GLY A 287 41.16 16.54 7.28
N ASP A 288 41.07 15.23 7.06
CA ASP A 288 41.03 14.15 8.06
C ASP A 288 39.92 14.19 9.13
N SER A 289 38.84 13.45 8.90
CA SER A 289 38.01 12.90 9.98
C SER A 289 37.44 11.56 9.54
N THR A 290 37.85 10.51 10.25
CA THR A 290 37.42 9.11 10.08
C THR A 290 35.88 8.98 10.14
N PRO A 291 35.24 8.16 9.28
CA PRO A 291 33.80 7.94 9.35
C PRO A 291 33.46 7.05 10.55
N PHE A 292 32.51 7.49 11.39
CA PHE A 292 31.85 6.62 12.35
C PHE A 292 30.93 5.66 11.57
N GLU A 293 31.31 4.40 11.55
CA GLU A 293 30.46 3.28 11.12
C GLU A 293 29.47 2.95 12.24
N ASP A 294 28.19 3.22 12.02
CA ASP A 294 27.10 2.54 12.72
C ASP A 294 26.15 1.98 11.65
N SER A 295 26.47 0.77 11.18
CA SER A 295 25.55 -0.09 10.43
C SER A 295 25.06 -1.16 11.41
N GLU A 296 24.01 -0.87 12.16
CA GLU A 296 23.33 -1.90 12.95
C GLU A 296 22.32 -2.65 12.06
N GLU A 297 22.69 -3.86 11.70
CA GLU A 297 21.93 -4.80 10.88
C GLU A 297 20.65 -5.26 11.58
N PHE A 298 19.58 -5.44 10.80
CA PHE A 298 18.31 -5.99 11.24
C PHE A 298 18.43 -7.50 11.53
N CYS A 299 18.45 -7.89 12.80
CA CYS A 299 18.38 -9.28 13.23
C CYS A 299 16.94 -9.72 13.54
N PHE A 300 16.46 -10.79 12.88
CA PHE A 300 15.27 -11.54 13.29
C PHE A 300 15.68 -12.56 14.36
N SER A 301 15.38 -12.30 15.63
CA SER A 301 15.56 -13.28 16.70
C SER A 301 14.30 -14.17 16.83
N ALA A 302 14.39 -15.41 16.37
CA ALA A 302 13.40 -16.46 16.64
C ALA A 302 13.80 -17.21 17.93
N GLU A 303 13.65 -16.56 19.08
CA GLU A 303 13.88 -17.22 20.38
C GLU A 303 12.81 -16.80 21.38
N ALA A 304 11.72 -17.57 21.41
CA ALA A 304 10.82 -17.62 22.54
C ALA A 304 10.54 -19.10 22.83
N ASN A 305 11.45 -19.76 23.54
CA ASN A 305 11.15 -20.99 24.26
C ASN A 305 12.06 -21.09 25.49
N SER A 306 11.57 -20.55 26.61
CA SER A 306 11.99 -20.98 27.94
C SER A 306 10.83 -20.88 28.91
N PHE A 307 9.94 -21.87 28.84
CA PHE A 307 9.14 -22.26 30.00
C PHE A 307 9.22 -23.78 30.14
N ASN A 308 9.90 -24.20 31.21
CA ASN A 308 9.97 -25.58 31.66
C ASN A 308 8.56 -26.09 32.01
N GLY A 309 8.21 -27.25 31.50
CA GLY A 309 7.07 -28.06 31.91
C GLY A 309 7.23 -29.45 31.31
N ASP A 310 7.59 -30.39 32.17
CA ASP A 310 7.77 -31.81 31.87
C ASP A 310 6.51 -32.42 31.23
N ASP A 311 6.67 -33.33 30.26
CA ASP A 311 6.03 -34.66 30.24
C ASP A 311 6.12 -35.34 28.85
N GLU A 312 6.69 -36.55 28.87
CA GLU A 312 6.50 -37.70 27.97
C GLU A 312 7.03 -37.69 26.51
N PHE A 313 7.63 -38.82 26.17
CA PHE A 313 8.53 -39.08 25.06
C PHE A 313 7.76 -39.72 23.90
N ASP A 314 7.37 -38.95 22.89
CA ASP A 314 6.89 -39.51 21.62
C ASP A 314 8.07 -39.64 20.64
N THR A 315 8.39 -40.89 20.33
CA THR A 315 9.47 -41.27 19.42
C THR A 315 9.05 -40.96 17.98
N TYR A 316 9.67 -39.94 17.37
CA TYR A 316 9.46 -39.56 15.97
C TYR A 316 9.90 -40.72 15.06
N ASN A 317 9.03 -41.14 14.15
CA ASN A 317 9.26 -42.24 13.21
C ASN A 317 9.57 -41.63 11.84
N GLU A 318 10.80 -41.75 11.34
CA GLU A 318 11.30 -41.07 10.12
C GLU A 318 10.87 -41.73 8.79
N ASP A 319 9.81 -42.53 8.77
CA ASP A 319 9.47 -43.37 7.60
C ASP A 319 8.32 -42.80 6.70
N ASP A 320 7.85 -41.56 6.91
CA ASP A 320 6.71 -40.99 6.15
C ASP A 320 7.03 -39.72 5.32
N GLU A 321 8.29 -39.42 5.01
CA GLU A 321 8.66 -38.32 4.11
C GLU A 321 8.78 -38.77 2.63
N GLU A 322 7.66 -39.21 2.04
CA GLU A 322 7.50 -39.30 0.57
C GLU A 322 6.40 -38.33 0.09
N ASP A 323 6.68 -37.02 0.12
CA ASP A 323 6.03 -36.05 -0.79
C ASP A 323 6.94 -34.82 -1.05
N GLU A 324 8.01 -35.02 -1.80
CA GLU A 324 8.85 -33.91 -2.31
C GLU A 324 8.17 -33.16 -3.48
N SER A 325 7.01 -32.55 -3.24
CA SER A 325 6.38 -31.62 -4.20
C SER A 325 6.11 -30.21 -3.65
N VAL A 326 6.59 -29.91 -2.43
CA VAL A 326 6.48 -28.59 -1.80
C VAL A 326 7.87 -27.94 -1.67
N THR A 327 8.52 -27.64 -2.80
CA THR A 327 9.78 -26.87 -2.79
C THR A 327 9.52 -25.38 -3.04
N GLY A 328 8.96 -24.72 -2.03
CA GLY A 328 9.20 -23.29 -1.83
C GLY A 328 10.63 -23.14 -1.30
N TYR A 329 11.55 -22.61 -2.11
CA TYR A 329 12.93 -22.40 -1.68
C TYR A 329 13.01 -21.33 -0.59
N TRP A 330 12.93 -21.74 0.67
CA TRP A 330 13.43 -20.96 1.79
C TRP A 330 14.84 -21.45 2.08
N ILE A 331 15.84 -20.61 1.81
CA ILE A 331 17.21 -20.89 2.27
C ILE A 331 17.29 -20.50 3.74
N THR A 332 17.29 -21.49 4.62
CA THR A 332 17.79 -21.32 5.99
C THR A 332 19.31 -21.28 5.92
N CYS A 333 19.88 -20.07 6.03
CA CYS A 333 21.33 -19.93 6.16
C CYS A 333 21.79 -20.59 7.47
N CYS A 334 22.64 -21.61 7.37
CA CYS A 334 23.40 -22.11 8.52
C CYS A 334 24.47 -21.08 8.91
N SER A 335 24.90 -21.08 10.18
CA SER A 335 25.88 -20.15 10.74
C SER A 335 27.29 -20.24 10.13
N THR A 336 27.48 -21.10 9.13
CA THR A 336 28.74 -21.29 8.39
C THR A 336 28.60 -21.01 6.88
N CYS A 337 27.48 -20.45 6.43
CA CYS A 337 27.25 -20.17 5.01
C CYS A 337 27.88 -18.83 4.61
N ASP A 338 29.00 -18.88 3.90
CA ASP A 338 29.68 -17.71 3.33
C ASP A 338 29.31 -17.61 1.84
N VAL A 339 28.22 -16.88 1.55
CA VAL A 339 27.74 -16.65 0.17
C VAL A 339 28.26 -15.30 -0.31
N ASP A 340 29.15 -15.32 -1.29
CA ASP A 340 29.63 -14.11 -1.96
C ASP A 340 28.50 -13.46 -2.76
N ILE A 341 28.04 -12.29 -2.28
CA ILE A 341 26.90 -11.53 -2.81
C ILE A 341 27.12 -11.04 -4.26
N ASN A 342 28.36 -11.09 -4.76
CA ASN A 342 28.70 -10.67 -6.12
C ASN A 342 28.64 -11.80 -7.15
N THR A 343 28.36 -13.04 -6.73
CA THR A 343 28.35 -14.21 -7.61
C THR A 343 26.94 -14.73 -7.83
N TRP A 344 26.00 -13.85 -8.19
CA TRP A 344 24.70 -14.29 -8.71
C TRP A 344 24.72 -14.32 -10.23
N VAL A 345 24.76 -15.53 -10.80
CA VAL A 345 24.52 -15.78 -12.22
C VAL A 345 23.30 -16.69 -12.32
N PRO A 346 22.17 -16.25 -12.91
CA PRO A 346 21.05 -17.14 -13.14
C PRO A 346 21.42 -18.12 -14.26
N PHE A 347 21.38 -19.42 -13.96
CA PHE A 347 21.30 -20.45 -14.99
C PHE A 347 19.87 -20.45 -15.56
N TYR A 348 19.76 -20.26 -16.87
CA TYR A 348 18.51 -20.34 -17.65
C TYR A 348 17.91 -21.74 -17.67
#